data_AF-A0A1I4M572-F1
#
_entry.id   AF-A0A1I4M572-F1
#
_cell.length_a   1.000
_cell.length_b   1.000
_cell.length_c   1.000
_cell.angle_alpha   90.00
_cell.angle_beta   90.00
_cell.angle_gamma   90.00
#
_symmetry.space_group_name_H-M   'P 1'
#
loop_
_entity.id
_entity.type
_entity.pdbx_description
1 polymer ?
#
loop_
_entity_poly.entity_id
_entity_poly.type
_entity_poly.pdbx_seq_one_letter_code
_entity_poly.pdbx_strand_id
1 'polypeptide(L)'
;MSVYLTAIGKQRFVCGLFWQSLSRPRELEQEARALARKMAFDLMLLRSEHGAAQAGFAQSGAAARRGLPSLAAAVCKAVASEGAYYDGRQQRVHNWLGAFKLPDGMWAYFAVRDANFLPNGDFAGSKEEVLERLHGDYGLGGWNVVIGDAELAEYDFHNFNPRQLLELLPRGRGGQPRSRRDWALRPVERRLGWRHAAAAGAALLLLGGAGYAWWQQQLRLRGEAERTRAAAAALAGGGRAAAPRHPWAGRALPRPLAQACVERLTLPTAGGWQLDDYVCDAAQFSYTWSRQGSTIAYMLASVPAAVLDLSGEKAVYSAALAPPAGPDEALLEQRALLEPLLSRLQLLGLAPKLSRVPPPPPAPPVDGQAAPPPDWKAFTFTLAAAGLPPLEVAALLSLPGVRIDKLIYRAGAWSIEGVMYAK
;
A
#
# COMPACT_ATOMS: atom_id res chain seq x y z
N MET A 1 36.22 11.98 -16.36
CA MET A 1 35.48 11.97 -17.64
C MET A 1 34.76 13.30 -17.75
N SER A 2 35.06 14.08 -18.78
CA SER A 2 34.41 15.37 -19.02
C SER A 2 33.16 15.17 -19.87
N VAL A 3 32.01 15.48 -19.30
CA VAL A 3 30.76 15.59 -20.05
C VAL A 3 30.85 16.83 -20.94
N TYR A 4 30.44 16.71 -22.21
CA TYR A 4 30.50 17.78 -23.20
C TYR A 4 29.10 18.25 -23.59
N LEU A 5 28.93 19.56 -23.79
CA LEU A 5 27.69 20.17 -24.24
C LEU A 5 27.89 20.77 -25.63
N THR A 6 27.18 20.25 -26.61
CA THR A 6 27.22 20.76 -27.99
C THR A 6 25.86 21.31 -28.41
N ALA A 7 25.86 22.29 -29.31
CA ALA A 7 24.66 22.88 -29.88
C ALA A 7 24.52 22.49 -31.34
N ILE A 8 23.42 21.80 -31.68
CA ILE A 8 23.11 21.35 -33.03
C ILE A 8 21.79 22.03 -33.44
N GLY A 9 21.91 23.05 -34.28
CA GLY A 9 20.79 23.96 -34.59
C GLY A 9 20.31 24.68 -33.33
N LYS A 10 18.99 24.62 -33.04
CA LYS A 10 18.40 25.23 -31.84
C LYS A 10 18.44 24.31 -30.60
N GLN A 11 18.93 23.08 -30.73
CA GLN A 11 18.95 22.10 -29.65
C GLN A 11 20.34 21.94 -29.07
N ARG A 12 20.38 21.69 -27.76
CA ARG A 12 21.61 21.38 -27.04
C ARG A 12 21.59 19.91 -26.67
N PHE A 13 22.69 19.21 -26.92
CA PHE A 13 22.86 17.81 -26.61
C PHE A 13 24.04 17.62 -25.67
N VAL A 14 23.91 16.62 -24.80
CA VAL A 14 24.99 16.18 -23.91
C VAL A 14 25.69 14.95 -24.52
N CYS A 15 27.01 14.94 -24.44
CA CYS A 15 27.89 13.86 -24.87
C CYS A 15 28.84 13.49 -23.71
N GLY A 16 29.42 12.30 -23.71
CA GLY A 16 30.35 11.88 -22.65
C GLY A 16 29.66 11.25 -21.43
N LEU A 17 28.55 10.55 -21.62
CA LEU A 17 27.88 9.83 -20.52
C LEU A 17 28.62 8.54 -20.18
N PHE A 18 28.58 8.16 -18.91
CA PHE A 18 29.05 6.85 -18.48
C PHE A 18 27.93 5.81 -18.65
N TRP A 19 28.19 4.75 -19.40
CA TRP A 19 27.17 3.75 -19.73
C TRP A 19 27.33 2.47 -18.92
N GLN A 20 26.23 1.94 -18.39
CA GLN A 20 26.24 0.71 -17.61
C GLN A 20 25.06 -0.18 -18.00
N SER A 21 25.37 -1.44 -18.34
CA SER A 21 24.36 -2.47 -18.62
C SER A 21 23.56 -2.82 -17.37
N LEU A 22 22.26 -2.99 -17.56
CA LEU A 22 21.30 -3.34 -16.52
C LEU A 22 20.94 -4.82 -16.64
N SER A 23 20.84 -5.49 -15.49
CA SER A 23 20.67 -6.93 -15.38
C SER A 23 19.26 -7.35 -14.96
N ARG A 24 18.41 -6.41 -14.52
CA ARG A 24 17.07 -6.68 -13.94
C ARG A 24 15.95 -6.17 -14.86
N PRO A 25 15.40 -7.00 -15.77
CA PRO A 25 14.41 -6.56 -16.76
C PRO A 25 13.14 -5.94 -16.18
N ARG A 26 12.73 -6.37 -14.98
CA ARG A 26 11.50 -5.90 -14.31
C ARG A 26 11.70 -4.63 -13.47
N GLU A 27 12.95 -4.26 -13.16
CA GLU A 27 13.29 -3.21 -12.19
C GLU A 27 14.39 -2.25 -12.71
N LEU A 28 14.47 -2.06 -14.02
CA LEU A 28 15.54 -1.28 -14.68
C LEU A 28 15.76 0.10 -14.05
N GLU A 29 14.68 0.82 -13.73
CA GLU A 29 14.79 2.16 -13.14
C GLU A 29 15.34 2.11 -11.70
N GLN A 30 14.97 1.10 -10.91
CA GLN A 30 15.45 0.96 -9.54
C GLN A 30 16.93 0.55 -9.52
N GLU A 31 17.32 -0.39 -10.39
CA GLU A 31 18.71 -0.81 -10.58
C GLU A 31 19.58 0.38 -11.02
N ALA A 32 19.15 1.13 -12.03
CA ALA A 32 19.87 2.31 -12.50
C ALA A 32 20.04 3.37 -11.40
N ARG A 33 19.01 3.61 -10.56
CA ARG A 33 19.12 4.52 -9.43
C ARG A 33 20.06 4.01 -8.33
N ALA A 34 20.13 2.70 -8.12
CA ALA A 34 21.06 2.10 -7.16
C ALA A 34 22.51 2.25 -7.65
N LEU A 35 22.75 1.97 -8.94
CA LEU A 35 24.06 2.15 -9.57
C LEU A 35 24.49 3.62 -9.59
N ALA A 36 23.59 4.54 -9.96
CA ALA A 36 23.87 5.97 -9.92
C ALA A 36 24.33 6.44 -8.54
N ARG A 37 23.65 5.98 -7.47
CA ARG A 37 24.02 6.29 -6.08
C ARG A 37 25.38 5.70 -5.71
N LYS A 38 25.66 4.45 -6.08
CA LYS A 38 26.94 3.80 -5.83
C LYS A 38 28.11 4.51 -6.53
N MET A 39 27.86 5.10 -7.70
CA MET A 39 28.84 5.78 -8.53
C MET A 39 28.83 7.31 -8.38
N ALA A 40 28.04 7.84 -7.44
CA ALA A 40 27.90 9.28 -7.16
C ALA A 40 27.42 10.14 -8.35
N PHE A 41 26.58 9.59 -9.23
CA PHE A 41 25.88 10.33 -10.28
C PHE A 41 24.50 10.81 -9.82
N ASP A 42 24.09 11.99 -10.25
CA ASP A 42 22.80 12.61 -9.90
C ASP A 42 21.85 12.76 -11.10
N LEU A 43 22.34 12.53 -12.32
CA LEU A 43 21.56 12.46 -13.55
C LEU A 43 21.69 11.09 -14.19
N MET A 44 20.58 10.58 -14.70
CA MET A 44 20.50 9.32 -15.42
C MET A 44 19.56 9.42 -16.62
N LEU A 45 19.77 8.57 -17.61
CA LEU A 45 18.80 8.23 -18.64
C LEU A 45 18.75 6.71 -18.80
N LEU A 46 17.59 6.19 -19.17
CA LEU A 46 17.40 4.77 -19.46
C LEU A 46 17.28 4.58 -20.96
N ARG A 47 17.94 3.55 -21.47
CA ARG A 47 17.90 3.14 -22.86
C ARG A 47 17.62 1.65 -22.93
N SER A 48 16.75 1.26 -23.86
CA SER A 48 16.49 -0.14 -24.18
C SER A 48 16.41 -0.31 -25.68
N GLU A 49 17.34 -1.05 -26.28
CA GLU A 49 17.37 -1.33 -27.72
C GLU A 49 17.72 -2.79 -27.95
N HIS A 50 17.06 -3.44 -28.91
CA HIS A 50 17.34 -4.84 -29.29
C HIS A 50 17.38 -5.84 -28.13
N GLY A 51 16.56 -5.63 -27.10
CA GLY A 51 16.52 -6.49 -25.90
C GLY A 51 17.59 -6.19 -24.86
N ALA A 52 18.58 -5.34 -25.18
CA ALA A 52 19.56 -4.85 -24.23
C ALA A 52 19.03 -3.62 -23.48
N ALA A 53 19.33 -3.53 -22.19
CA ALA A 53 18.94 -2.40 -21.35
C ALA A 53 20.16 -1.78 -20.66
N GLN A 54 20.25 -0.46 -20.71
CA GLN A 54 21.38 0.31 -20.21
C GLN A 54 20.93 1.61 -19.55
N ALA A 55 21.75 2.09 -18.62
CA ALA A 55 21.65 3.42 -18.07
C ALA A 55 22.87 4.25 -18.49
N GLY A 56 22.61 5.48 -18.94
CA GLY A 56 23.63 6.50 -19.15
C GLY A 56 23.63 7.46 -17.97
N PHE A 57 24.78 7.71 -17.37
CA PHE A 57 24.93 8.52 -16.17
C PHE A 57 25.78 9.77 -16.41
N ALA A 58 25.42 10.85 -15.70
CA ALA A 58 26.18 12.08 -15.66
C ALA A 58 26.07 12.72 -14.28
N GLN A 59 27.04 13.59 -13.99
CA GLN A 59 26.98 14.50 -12.84
C GLN A 59 26.48 15.86 -13.31
N SER A 60 25.59 16.49 -12.55
CA SER A 60 25.06 17.80 -12.88
C SER A 60 26.15 18.87 -12.81
N GLY A 61 26.13 19.78 -13.78
CA GLY A 61 27.15 20.81 -13.92
C GLY A 61 26.84 21.78 -15.05
N ALA A 62 27.88 22.43 -15.58
CA ALA A 62 27.74 23.32 -16.73
C ALA A 62 27.30 22.56 -17.99
N ALA A 63 27.87 21.37 -18.22
CA ALA A 63 27.66 20.58 -19.43
C ALA A 63 26.51 19.57 -19.34
N ALA A 64 26.12 19.13 -18.14
CA ALA A 64 25.03 18.17 -17.92
C ALA A 64 23.96 18.75 -16.97
N ARG A 65 22.71 18.77 -17.40
CA ARG A 65 21.57 19.25 -16.61
C ARG A 65 20.32 18.43 -16.93
N ARG A 66 19.38 18.41 -15.98
CA ARG A 66 18.05 17.81 -16.18
C ARG A 66 17.40 18.34 -17.46
N GLY A 67 16.86 17.44 -18.26
CA GLY A 67 16.11 17.75 -19.47
C GLY A 67 16.97 17.86 -20.73
N LEU A 68 18.30 17.88 -20.62
CA LEU A 68 19.17 17.86 -21.80
C LEU A 68 19.17 16.46 -22.44
N PRO A 69 18.94 16.35 -23.76
CA PRO A 69 18.99 15.08 -24.49
C PRO A 69 20.43 14.58 -24.68
N SER A 70 20.64 13.28 -24.54
CA SER A 70 21.89 12.60 -24.90
C SER A 70 22.06 12.50 -26.42
N LEU A 71 23.21 12.94 -26.93
CA LEU A 71 23.58 12.78 -28.34
C LEU A 71 23.74 11.30 -28.70
N ALA A 72 24.48 10.55 -27.87
CA ALA A 72 24.70 9.12 -28.03
C ALA A 72 23.38 8.35 -28.12
N ALA A 73 22.42 8.64 -27.22
CA ALA A 73 21.11 7.99 -27.25
C ALA A 73 20.33 8.28 -28.55
N ALA A 74 20.40 9.51 -29.06
CA ALA A 74 19.74 9.90 -30.30
C ALA A 74 20.36 9.22 -31.54
N VAL A 75 21.69 9.28 -31.67
CA VAL A 75 22.45 8.67 -32.77
C VAL A 75 22.26 7.16 -32.79
N CYS A 76 22.42 6.51 -31.63
CA CYS A 76 22.25 5.06 -31.53
C CYS A 76 20.82 4.62 -31.87
N LYS A 77 19.81 5.42 -31.52
CA LYS A 77 18.42 5.12 -31.90
C LYS A 77 18.24 5.13 -33.42
N ALA A 78 18.83 6.10 -34.11
CA ALA A 78 18.75 6.20 -35.56
C ALA A 78 19.47 5.03 -36.25
N VAL A 79 20.70 4.72 -35.83
CA VAL A 79 21.45 3.55 -36.34
C VAL A 79 20.70 2.25 -36.08
N ALA A 80 20.09 2.09 -34.90
CA ALA A 80 19.28 0.92 -34.56
C ALA A 80 18.03 0.79 -35.47
N SER A 81 17.40 1.91 -35.86
CA SER A 81 16.21 1.88 -36.73
C SER A 81 16.54 1.72 -38.21
N GLU A 82 17.63 2.34 -38.68
CA GLU A 82 17.96 2.40 -40.10
C GLU A 82 18.90 1.27 -40.54
N GLY A 83 19.66 0.71 -39.60
CA GLY A 83 20.75 -0.22 -39.88
C GLY A 83 21.91 0.44 -40.61
N ALA A 84 22.83 -0.37 -41.11
CA ALA A 84 23.92 0.07 -41.97
C ALA A 84 24.18 -0.97 -43.07
N TYR A 85 24.89 -0.53 -44.11
CA TYR A 85 25.35 -1.40 -45.17
C TYR A 85 26.71 -1.98 -44.77
N TYR A 86 26.77 -3.29 -44.62
CA TYR A 86 28.01 -4.03 -44.37
C TYR A 86 27.84 -5.47 -44.88
N ASP A 87 28.94 -6.11 -45.26
CA ASP A 87 28.95 -7.46 -45.88
C ASP A 87 28.01 -7.58 -47.09
N GLY A 88 27.94 -6.51 -47.90
CA GLY A 88 27.19 -6.49 -49.16
C GLY A 88 25.68 -6.24 -49.04
N ARG A 89 25.12 -5.99 -47.84
CA ARG A 89 23.68 -5.74 -47.67
C ARG A 89 23.36 -4.72 -46.57
N GLN A 90 22.22 -4.05 -46.71
CA GLN A 90 21.64 -3.21 -45.65
C GLN A 90 21.00 -4.12 -44.59
N GLN A 91 21.50 -4.06 -43.36
CA GLN A 91 21.01 -4.91 -42.27
C GLN A 91 21.14 -4.24 -40.90
N ARG A 92 20.54 -4.86 -39.86
CA ARG A 92 20.61 -4.36 -38.49
C ARG A 92 22.05 -4.47 -37.97
N VAL A 93 22.45 -3.49 -37.17
CA VAL A 93 23.82 -3.38 -36.65
C VAL A 93 23.81 -3.49 -35.14
N HIS A 94 24.62 -4.39 -34.59
CA HIS A 94 24.77 -4.58 -33.15
C HIS A 94 26.15 -4.16 -32.64
N ASN A 95 27.18 -4.30 -33.48
CA ASN A 95 28.56 -3.93 -33.16
C ASN A 95 29.03 -2.85 -34.13
N TRP A 96 29.18 -1.61 -33.68
CA TRP A 96 29.64 -0.52 -34.52
C TRP A 96 30.43 0.52 -33.75
N LEU A 97 31.32 1.18 -34.47
CA LEU A 97 32.04 2.36 -34.01
C LEU A 97 31.55 3.58 -34.78
N GLY A 98 31.57 4.72 -34.12
CA GLY A 98 31.08 5.98 -34.65
C GLY A 98 32.01 7.13 -34.37
N ALA A 99 32.28 7.96 -35.37
CA ALA A 99 32.99 9.22 -35.19
C ALA A 99 32.33 10.32 -36.05
N PHE A 100 31.90 11.40 -35.40
CA PHE A 100 31.09 12.44 -36.02
C PHE A 100 31.60 13.82 -35.68
N LYS A 101 31.67 14.69 -36.69
CA LYS A 101 32.03 16.09 -36.53
C LYS A 101 30.89 16.86 -35.87
N LEU A 102 31.25 17.66 -34.86
CA LEU A 102 30.34 18.56 -34.16
C LEU A 102 30.39 19.97 -34.78
N PRO A 103 29.33 20.79 -34.64
CA PRO A 103 29.27 22.13 -35.24
C PRO A 103 30.33 23.11 -34.73
N ASP A 104 30.87 22.86 -33.55
CA ASP A 104 31.92 23.64 -32.89
C ASP A 104 33.34 23.20 -33.31
N GLY A 105 33.46 22.25 -34.23
CA GLY A 105 34.73 21.72 -34.72
C GLY A 105 35.30 20.56 -33.89
N MET A 106 34.67 20.26 -32.74
CA MET A 106 34.99 19.08 -31.95
C MET A 106 34.41 17.83 -32.60
N TRP A 107 34.71 16.67 -32.04
CA TRP A 107 34.26 15.37 -32.53
C TRP A 107 33.56 14.59 -31.43
N ALA A 108 32.56 13.80 -31.82
CA ALA A 108 31.90 12.83 -30.96
C ALA A 108 32.29 11.41 -31.37
N TYR A 109 32.54 10.58 -30.37
CA TYR A 109 32.92 9.19 -30.48
C TYR A 109 31.86 8.29 -29.86
N PHE A 110 31.48 7.22 -30.57
CA PHE A 110 30.55 6.21 -30.09
C PHE A 110 31.11 4.79 -30.30
N ALA A 111 31.01 3.94 -29.27
CA ALA A 111 31.38 2.53 -29.36
C ALA A 111 30.25 1.65 -28.80
N VAL A 112 29.63 0.87 -29.68
CA VAL A 112 28.46 0.05 -29.35
C VAL A 112 28.73 -1.40 -29.71
N ARG A 113 28.63 -2.32 -28.74
CA ARG A 113 28.81 -3.76 -28.90
C ARG A 113 27.63 -4.50 -28.28
N ASP A 114 27.09 -5.49 -28.98
CA ASP A 114 25.88 -6.22 -28.61
C ASP A 114 24.71 -5.28 -28.30
N ALA A 115 24.56 -4.22 -29.12
CA ALA A 115 23.62 -3.11 -28.94
C ALA A 115 23.77 -2.31 -27.64
N ASN A 116 24.87 -2.49 -26.90
CA ASN A 116 25.22 -1.79 -25.67
C ASN A 116 26.39 -0.83 -25.90
N PHE A 117 26.30 0.39 -25.39
CA PHE A 117 27.47 1.26 -25.31
C PHE A 117 28.52 0.61 -24.41
N LEU A 118 29.78 0.65 -24.83
CA LEU A 118 30.88 0.40 -23.90
C LEU A 118 30.85 1.46 -22.78
N PRO A 119 31.40 1.18 -21.58
CA PRO A 119 31.26 2.11 -20.45
C PRO A 119 31.72 3.55 -20.74
N ASN A 120 32.77 3.70 -21.55
CA ASN A 120 33.28 4.98 -22.05
C ASN A 120 33.12 5.13 -23.57
N GLY A 121 32.19 4.37 -24.15
CA GLY A 121 31.86 4.38 -25.58
C GLY A 121 30.99 5.57 -25.99
N ASP A 122 31.02 6.65 -25.22
CA ASP A 122 30.37 7.93 -25.48
C ASP A 122 31.38 8.99 -25.02
N PHE A 123 31.95 9.73 -25.96
CA PHE A 123 32.99 10.71 -25.70
C PHE A 123 32.90 11.86 -26.71
N ALA A 124 33.33 13.05 -26.31
CA ALA A 124 33.57 14.15 -27.23
C ALA A 124 34.86 14.87 -26.86
N GLY A 125 35.63 15.25 -27.88
CA GLY A 125 36.98 15.78 -27.74
C GLY A 125 37.50 16.33 -29.06
N SER A 126 38.81 16.54 -29.14
CA SER A 126 39.45 16.94 -30.40
C SER A 126 39.33 15.82 -31.44
N LYS A 127 39.59 16.15 -32.71
CA LYS A 127 39.59 15.15 -33.79
C LYS A 127 40.59 14.03 -33.48
N GLU A 128 41.79 14.41 -33.02
CA GLU A 128 42.89 13.50 -32.71
C GLU A 128 42.51 12.53 -31.57
N GLU A 129 41.94 13.04 -30.48
CA GLU A 129 41.49 12.22 -29.34
C GLU A 129 40.38 11.22 -29.74
N VAL A 130 39.46 11.65 -30.61
CA VAL A 130 38.38 10.79 -31.11
C VAL A 130 38.93 9.72 -32.07
N LEU A 131 39.84 10.09 -32.98
CA LEU A 131 40.46 9.14 -33.90
C LEU A 131 41.35 8.13 -33.18
N GLU A 132 42.11 8.56 -32.16
CA GLU A 132 42.92 7.65 -31.33
C GLU A 132 42.04 6.58 -30.67
N ARG A 133 40.91 6.98 -30.09
CA ARG A 133 39.93 6.05 -29.50
C ARG A 133 39.31 5.14 -30.55
N LEU A 134 38.90 5.69 -31.69
CA LEU A 134 38.30 4.95 -32.79
C LEU A 134 39.24 3.84 -33.28
N HIS A 135 40.50 4.17 -33.55
CA HIS A 135 41.49 3.19 -34.01
C HIS A 135 41.87 2.20 -32.93
N GLY A 136 42.00 2.64 -31.68
CA GLY A 136 42.27 1.77 -30.54
C GLY A 136 41.21 0.69 -30.39
N ASP A 137 39.92 1.07 -30.41
CA ASP A 137 38.82 0.11 -30.33
C ASP A 137 38.69 -0.71 -31.61
N TYR A 138 38.85 -0.12 -32.80
CA TYR A 138 38.81 -0.84 -34.08
C TYR A 138 39.85 -1.97 -34.13
N GLY A 139 41.06 -1.73 -33.62
CA GLY A 139 42.14 -2.71 -33.57
C GLY A 139 41.83 -3.96 -32.72
N LEU A 140 40.86 -3.89 -31.80
CA LEU A 140 40.41 -5.04 -31.02
C LEU A 140 39.54 -6.02 -31.84
N GLY A 141 39.02 -5.59 -32.99
CA GLY A 141 38.18 -6.39 -33.88
C GLY A 141 36.77 -6.69 -33.33
N GLY A 142 35.97 -7.38 -34.14
CA GLY A 142 34.59 -7.77 -33.80
C GLY A 142 33.52 -6.70 -34.09
N TRP A 143 33.87 -5.68 -34.88
CA TRP A 143 32.98 -4.61 -35.31
C TRP A 143 32.35 -4.92 -36.67
N ASN A 144 31.05 -4.67 -36.83
CA ASN A 144 30.37 -4.86 -38.10
C ASN A 144 30.72 -3.74 -39.09
N VAL A 145 30.77 -2.50 -38.60
CA VAL A 145 30.89 -1.30 -39.44
C VAL A 145 31.40 -0.11 -38.64
N VAL A 146 32.11 0.80 -39.31
CA VAL A 146 32.42 2.16 -38.83
C VAL A 146 31.47 3.13 -39.51
N ILE A 147 30.80 3.99 -38.74
CA ILE A 147 29.82 4.96 -39.23
C ILE A 147 30.30 6.37 -38.89
N GLY A 148 30.34 7.28 -39.85
CA GLY A 148 30.80 8.63 -39.52
C GLY A 148 30.95 9.54 -40.71
N ASP A 149 31.51 10.73 -40.46
CA ASP A 149 31.72 11.73 -41.51
C ASP A 149 32.58 11.18 -42.66
N ALA A 150 32.27 11.62 -43.89
CA ALA A 150 32.88 11.08 -45.10
C ALA A 150 34.41 11.22 -45.16
N GLU A 151 34.99 12.17 -44.41
CA GLU A 151 36.44 12.32 -44.28
C GLU A 151 37.11 11.08 -43.64
N LEU A 152 36.37 10.24 -42.92
CA LEU A 152 36.90 9.00 -42.36
C LEU A 152 37.15 7.90 -43.41
N ALA A 153 36.73 8.11 -44.66
CA ALA A 153 37.01 7.16 -45.74
C ALA A 153 38.51 7.00 -46.02
N GLU A 154 39.34 7.99 -45.65
CA GLU A 154 40.80 7.95 -45.83
C GLU A 154 41.50 6.86 -45.01
N TYR A 155 40.83 6.34 -43.96
CA TYR A 155 41.39 5.34 -43.04
C TYR A 155 41.12 3.88 -43.44
N ASP A 156 40.45 3.64 -44.58
CA ASP A 156 40.25 2.32 -45.19
C ASP A 156 39.71 1.23 -44.23
N PHE A 157 38.66 1.56 -43.46
CA PHE A 157 37.97 0.58 -42.62
C PHE A 157 37.28 -0.50 -43.47
N HIS A 158 37.32 -1.76 -43.01
CA HIS A 158 36.81 -2.91 -43.78
C HIS A 158 35.35 -2.74 -44.23
N ASN A 159 34.51 -2.23 -43.33
CA ASN A 159 33.14 -1.82 -43.62
C ASN A 159 32.98 -0.38 -43.12
N PHE A 160 32.84 0.58 -44.04
CA PHE A 160 32.63 2.00 -43.72
C PHE A 160 31.29 2.49 -44.28
N ASN A 161 30.52 3.23 -43.46
CA ASN A 161 29.26 3.83 -43.86
C ASN A 161 29.32 5.36 -43.65
N PRO A 162 29.51 6.16 -44.72
CA PRO A 162 29.58 7.61 -44.59
C PRO A 162 28.20 8.17 -44.25
N ARG A 163 28.11 8.83 -43.09
CA ARG A 163 26.89 9.49 -42.60
C ARG A 163 27.23 10.71 -41.77
N GLN A 164 26.51 11.80 -42.01
CA GLN A 164 26.65 13.00 -41.20
C GLN A 164 25.79 12.93 -39.95
N LEU A 165 26.22 13.60 -38.87
CA LEU A 165 25.46 13.65 -37.63
C LEU A 165 24.03 14.17 -37.81
N LEU A 166 23.84 15.16 -38.70
CA LEU A 166 22.54 15.77 -39.00
C LEU A 166 21.56 14.85 -39.76
N GLU A 167 22.07 13.77 -40.37
CA GLU A 167 21.24 12.75 -41.03
C GLU A 167 20.68 11.77 -40.01
N LEU A 168 21.44 11.50 -38.95
CA LEU A 168 21.07 10.59 -37.87
C LEU A 168 20.18 11.23 -36.80
N LEU A 169 20.06 12.56 -36.79
CA LEU A 169 19.19 13.25 -35.85
C LEU A 169 17.75 13.34 -36.39
N PRO A 170 16.73 12.93 -35.61
CA PRO A 170 15.35 12.93 -36.07
C PRO A 170 14.86 14.35 -36.32
N ARG A 171 14.22 14.58 -37.45
CA ARG A 171 13.77 15.92 -37.87
C ARG A 171 12.33 16.21 -37.43
N GLY A 172 12.09 17.42 -36.94
CA GLY A 172 10.76 17.96 -36.68
C GLY A 172 10.13 18.62 -37.92
N ARG A 173 8.93 19.19 -37.78
CA ARG A 173 8.36 20.07 -38.82
C ARG A 173 9.32 21.24 -39.05
N GLY A 174 9.83 21.38 -40.28
CA GLY A 174 10.80 22.42 -40.66
C GLY A 174 12.28 21.98 -40.65
N GLY A 175 12.58 20.68 -40.61
CA GLY A 175 13.94 20.15 -40.82
C GLY A 175 14.90 20.27 -39.63
N GLN A 176 14.49 20.89 -38.53
CA GLN A 176 15.29 21.01 -37.31
C GLN A 176 15.36 19.68 -36.55
N PRO A 177 16.48 19.35 -35.88
CA PRO A 177 16.56 18.23 -34.96
C PRO A 177 15.42 18.29 -33.92
N ARG A 178 14.85 17.15 -33.56
CA ARG A 178 13.76 17.01 -32.57
C ARG A 178 14.29 16.23 -31.37
N SER A 179 14.33 16.88 -30.21
CA SER A 179 14.57 16.21 -28.93
C SER A 179 13.33 15.42 -28.50
N ARG A 180 13.54 14.18 -28.06
CA ARG A 180 12.51 13.36 -27.43
C ARG A 180 12.80 13.20 -25.92
N ARG A 181 11.73 12.99 -25.14
CA ARG A 181 11.78 12.91 -23.66
C ARG A 181 12.45 11.63 -23.13
N ASP A 182 12.56 10.61 -23.97
CA ASP A 182 13.26 9.36 -23.70
C ASP A 182 14.79 9.53 -23.68
N TRP A 183 15.35 10.47 -24.46
CA TRP A 183 16.80 10.75 -24.44
C TRP A 183 17.22 11.79 -23.40
N ALA A 184 16.26 12.45 -22.75
CA ALA A 184 16.54 13.52 -21.81
C ALA A 184 17.02 13.01 -20.45
N LEU A 185 18.10 13.61 -19.93
CA LEU A 185 18.61 13.35 -18.59
C LEU A 185 17.54 13.66 -17.52
N ARG A 186 17.42 12.75 -16.56
CA ARG A 186 16.47 12.83 -15.44
C ARG A 186 17.23 12.77 -14.12
N PRO A 187 16.76 13.48 -13.09
CA PRO A 187 17.38 13.39 -11.77
C PRO A 187 17.18 11.99 -11.18
N VAL A 188 18.23 11.45 -10.58
CA VAL A 188 18.23 10.15 -9.89
C VAL A 188 17.28 10.17 -8.69
N GLU A 189 17.23 11.31 -7.99
CA GLU A 189 16.32 11.55 -6.87
C GLU A 189 15.24 12.56 -7.25
N ARG A 190 13.97 12.22 -6.98
CA ARG A 190 12.88 13.21 -7.01
C ARG A 190 12.86 13.93 -5.67
N ARG A 191 13.63 15.02 -5.55
CA ARG A 191 13.51 15.90 -4.39
C ARG A 191 12.15 16.60 -4.43
N LEU A 192 11.33 16.37 -3.42
CA LEU A 192 10.08 17.10 -3.23
C LEU A 192 10.45 18.56 -2.97
N GLY A 193 10.12 19.46 -3.90
CA GLY A 193 10.50 20.86 -3.77
C GLY A 193 9.91 21.46 -2.49
N TRP A 194 10.72 22.18 -1.73
CA TRP A 194 10.36 22.78 -0.43
C TRP A 194 9.02 23.54 -0.43
N ARG A 195 8.63 24.11 -1.58
CA ARG A 195 7.35 24.78 -1.80
C ARG A 195 6.14 23.86 -1.58
N HIS A 196 6.23 22.58 -1.98
CA HIS A 196 5.15 21.62 -1.76
C HIS A 196 5.06 21.19 -0.29
N ALA A 197 6.20 21.07 0.40
CA ALA A 197 6.22 20.81 1.83
C ALA A 197 5.64 21.99 2.63
N ALA A 198 6.00 23.22 2.27
CA ALA A 198 5.44 24.43 2.88
C ALA A 198 3.93 24.56 2.64
N ALA A 199 3.45 24.27 1.42
CA ALA A 199 2.02 24.28 1.10
C ALA A 199 1.23 23.22 1.88
N ALA A 200 1.78 22.01 2.04
CA ALA A 200 1.17 20.96 2.86
C ALA A 200 1.10 21.35 4.34
N GLY A 201 2.16 21.97 4.88
CA GLY A 201 2.17 22.49 6.25
C GLY A 201 1.12 23.58 6.48
N ALA A 202 0.97 24.52 5.55
CA ALA A 202 -0.05 25.56 5.62
C ALA A 202 -1.48 24.98 5.55
N ALA A 203 -1.72 23.98 4.69
CA ALA A 203 -3.01 23.31 4.60
C ALA A 203 -3.37 22.57 5.90
N LEU A 204 -2.40 21.89 6.52
CA LEU A 204 -2.60 21.22 7.81
C LEU A 204 -2.91 22.21 8.93
N LEU A 205 -2.25 23.37 8.95
CA LEU A 205 -2.56 24.43 9.92
C LEU A 205 -3.95 25.01 9.73
N LEU A 206 -4.39 25.24 8.48
CA LEU A 206 -5.74 25.73 8.19
C LEU A 206 -6.81 24.70 8.58
N LEU A 207 -6.59 23.42 8.27
CA LEU A 207 -7.49 22.33 8.66
C LEU A 207 -7.53 22.14 10.18
N GLY A 208 -6.38 22.21 10.85
CA GLY A 208 -6.29 22.16 12.31
C GLY A 208 -6.98 23.33 12.98
N GLY A 209 -6.80 24.55 12.46
CA GLY A 209 -7.46 25.76 12.95
C GLY A 209 -8.98 25.72 12.76
N ALA A 210 -9.46 25.29 11.59
CA ALA A 210 -10.89 25.10 11.33
C ALA A 210 -11.51 24.02 12.22
N GLY A 211 -10.81 22.89 12.40
CA GLY A 211 -11.21 21.83 13.31
C GLY A 211 -11.30 22.29 14.77
N TYR A 212 -10.31 23.07 15.24
CA TYR A 212 -10.32 23.63 16.58
C TYR A 212 -11.45 24.64 16.79
N ALA A 213 -11.69 25.54 15.84
CA ALA A 213 -12.78 26.50 15.90
C ALA A 213 -14.15 25.80 15.91
N TRP A 214 -14.34 24.78 15.07
CA TRP A 214 -15.56 23.96 15.07
C TRP A 214 -15.74 23.21 16.40
N TRP A 215 -14.66 22.66 16.96
CA TRP A 215 -14.72 21.99 18.26
C TRP A 215 -15.11 22.95 19.39
N GLN A 216 -14.52 24.15 19.42
CA GLN A 216 -14.89 25.21 20.36
C GLN A 216 -16.36 25.63 20.22
N GLN A 217 -16.86 25.78 18.99
CA GLN A 217 -18.27 26.06 18.72
C GLN A 217 -19.17 24.94 19.27
N GLN A 218 -18.81 23.68 19.06
CA GLN A 218 -19.57 22.53 19.56
C GLN A 218 -19.59 22.47 21.09
N LEU A 219 -18.50 22.81 21.78
CA LEU A 219 -18.51 22.92 23.25
C LEU A 219 -19.48 24.01 23.72
N ARG A 220 -19.47 25.17 23.07
CA ARG A 220 -20.37 26.28 23.43
C ARG A 220 -21.84 25.88 23.25
N LEU A 221 -22.17 25.30 22.10
CA LEU A 221 -23.52 24.81 21.80
C LEU A 221 -23.98 23.72 22.79
N ARG A 222 -23.08 22.80 23.19
CA ARG A 222 -23.38 21.79 24.23
C ARG A 222 -23.65 22.44 25.58
N GLY A 223 -22.85 23.43 25.99
CA GLY A 223 -23.07 24.16 27.23
C GLY A 223 -24.38 24.95 27.24
N GLU A 224 -24.76 25.57 26.12
CA GLU A 224 -26.05 26.25 25.97
C GLU A 224 -27.23 25.25 25.97
N ALA A 225 -27.08 24.10 25.31
CA ALA A 225 -28.07 23.02 25.34
C ALA A 225 -28.23 22.43 26.74
N GLU A 226 -27.15 22.28 27.52
CA GLU A 226 -27.20 21.83 28.91
C GLU A 226 -27.88 22.86 29.82
N ARG A 227 -27.60 24.16 29.64
CA ARG A 227 -28.25 25.24 30.40
C ARG A 227 -29.74 25.35 30.09
N THR A 228 -30.12 25.24 28.81
CA THR A 228 -31.53 25.22 28.40
C THR A 228 -32.25 23.97 28.89
N ARG A 229 -31.61 22.79 28.86
CA ARG A 229 -32.14 21.56 29.48
C ARG A 229 -32.26 21.65 30.99
N ALA A 230 -31.30 22.26 31.69
CA ALA A 230 -31.35 22.47 33.13
C ALA A 230 -32.47 23.45 33.52
N ALA A 231 -32.63 24.54 32.77
CA ALA A 231 -33.75 25.48 32.95
C ALA A 231 -35.11 24.82 32.64
N ALA A 232 -35.18 24.02 31.56
CA ALA A 232 -36.38 23.26 31.21
C ALA A 232 -36.68 22.16 32.22
N ALA A 233 -35.68 21.49 32.81
CA ALA A 233 -35.84 20.48 33.85
C ALA A 233 -36.27 21.11 35.19
N ALA A 234 -35.79 22.31 35.52
CA ALA A 234 -36.26 23.08 36.67
C ALA A 234 -37.73 23.53 36.50
N LEU A 235 -38.14 23.88 35.27
CA LEU A 235 -39.55 24.18 34.93
C LEU A 235 -40.42 22.92 34.83
N ALA A 236 -39.83 21.78 34.46
CA ALA A 236 -40.48 20.47 34.34
C ALA A 236 -40.41 19.64 35.63
N GLY A 237 -40.20 20.28 36.80
CA GLY A 237 -40.34 19.69 38.13
C GLY A 237 -41.78 19.26 38.48
N GLY A 238 -42.56 18.80 37.51
CA GLY A 238 -43.83 18.11 37.63
C GLY A 238 -43.77 16.84 36.80
N GLY A 239 -43.90 15.69 37.48
CA GLY A 239 -43.60 14.34 37.02
C GLY A 239 -43.90 14.02 35.55
N ARG A 240 -42.86 13.57 34.84
CA ARG A 240 -43.00 12.72 33.66
C ARG A 240 -42.15 11.48 33.85
N ALA A 241 -42.81 10.33 33.89
CA ALA A 241 -42.18 9.02 33.94
C ALA A 241 -41.17 8.89 32.79
N ALA A 242 -39.93 8.51 33.12
CA ALA A 242 -38.88 8.27 32.14
C ALA A 242 -39.31 7.16 31.17
N ALA A 243 -39.22 7.41 29.87
CA ALA A 243 -39.42 6.37 28.86
C ALA A 243 -38.46 5.19 29.14
N PRO A 244 -38.92 3.93 29.01
CA PRO A 244 -38.08 2.77 29.28
C PRO A 244 -36.86 2.80 28.34
N ARG A 245 -35.65 2.74 28.93
CA ARG A 245 -34.40 2.66 28.16
C ARG A 245 -34.42 1.38 27.34
N HIS A 246 -34.04 1.46 26.05
CA HIS A 246 -33.98 0.29 25.19
C HIS A 246 -33.02 -0.78 25.75
N PRO A 247 -33.38 -2.08 25.75
CA PRO A 247 -32.54 -3.14 26.32
C PRO A 247 -31.15 -3.31 25.68
N TRP A 248 -30.97 -2.86 24.44
CA TRP A 248 -29.67 -2.91 23.73
C TRP A 248 -28.79 -1.69 23.97
N ALA A 249 -29.34 -0.60 24.52
CA ALA A 249 -28.61 0.62 24.79
C ALA A 249 -27.58 0.40 25.90
N GLY A 250 -26.32 0.73 25.63
CA GLY A 250 -25.21 0.53 26.58
C GLY A 250 -24.64 -0.89 26.61
N ARG A 251 -25.25 -1.86 25.90
CA ARG A 251 -24.65 -3.18 25.70
C ARG A 251 -23.59 -3.13 24.61
N ALA A 252 -22.49 -3.87 24.78
CA ALA A 252 -21.41 -3.91 23.79
C ALA A 252 -21.89 -4.43 22.43
N LEU A 253 -21.31 -3.88 21.36
CA LEU A 253 -21.55 -4.38 20.00
C LEU A 253 -20.91 -5.77 19.82
N PRO A 254 -21.42 -6.61 18.89
CA PRO A 254 -20.95 -7.98 18.68
C PRO A 254 -19.43 -8.09 18.47
N ARG A 255 -18.84 -7.24 17.62
CA ARG A 255 -17.42 -7.31 17.30
C ARG A 255 -16.50 -6.93 18.48
N PRO A 256 -16.71 -5.80 19.20
CA PRO A 256 -15.96 -5.49 20.41
C PRO A 256 -16.04 -6.56 21.50
N LEU A 257 -17.22 -7.17 21.72
CA LEU A 257 -17.35 -8.26 22.69
C LEU A 257 -16.57 -9.51 22.25
N ALA A 258 -16.74 -9.93 20.99
CA ALA A 258 -16.03 -11.10 20.47
C ALA A 258 -14.51 -10.92 20.51
N GLN A 259 -14.01 -9.73 20.19
CA GLN A 259 -12.59 -9.41 20.30
C GLN A 259 -12.11 -9.53 21.76
N ALA A 260 -12.82 -8.90 22.70
CA ALA A 260 -12.47 -8.94 24.13
C ALA A 260 -12.45 -10.38 24.67
N CYS A 261 -13.34 -11.25 24.19
CA CYS A 261 -13.35 -12.68 24.55
C CYS A 261 -12.19 -13.46 23.93
N VAL A 262 -11.94 -13.31 22.63
CA VAL A 262 -10.86 -14.05 21.95
C VAL A 262 -9.48 -13.68 22.52
N GLU A 263 -9.25 -12.41 22.84
CA GLU A 263 -7.99 -11.94 23.46
C GLU A 263 -7.77 -12.56 24.86
N ARG A 264 -8.83 -13.02 25.52
CA ARG A 264 -8.75 -13.63 26.86
C ARG A 264 -8.61 -15.14 26.83
N LEU A 265 -8.75 -15.80 25.68
CA LEU A 265 -8.51 -17.24 25.51
C LEU A 265 -7.00 -17.52 25.31
N THR A 266 -6.21 -17.45 26.38
CA THR A 266 -4.76 -17.66 26.38
C THR A 266 -4.30 -18.95 27.07
N LEU A 267 -5.21 -19.64 27.78
CA LEU A 267 -4.89 -20.81 28.59
C LEU A 267 -5.66 -22.08 28.12
N PRO A 268 -5.39 -22.59 26.90
CA PRO A 268 -6.03 -23.82 26.41
C PRO A 268 -5.62 -25.06 27.22
N THR A 269 -4.51 -24.98 27.96
CA THR A 269 -4.07 -25.96 28.95
C THR A 269 -3.45 -25.23 30.13
N ALA A 270 -3.67 -25.72 31.35
CA ALA A 270 -3.09 -25.14 32.55
C ALA A 270 -2.44 -26.24 33.39
N GLY A 271 -1.10 -26.22 33.51
CA GLY A 271 -0.37 -27.22 34.31
C GLY A 271 -0.65 -28.68 33.91
N GLY A 272 -0.88 -28.98 32.62
CA GLY A 272 -1.24 -30.32 32.15
C GLY A 272 -2.72 -30.70 32.32
N TRP A 273 -3.57 -29.77 32.74
CA TRP A 273 -5.02 -29.94 32.75
C TRP A 273 -5.62 -29.55 31.40
N GLN A 274 -6.66 -30.28 30.98
CA GLN A 274 -7.33 -30.07 29.70
C GLN A 274 -8.50 -29.12 29.86
N LEU A 275 -8.64 -28.16 28.94
CA LEU A 275 -9.77 -27.24 28.92
C LEU A 275 -11.04 -27.99 28.49
N ASP A 276 -12.02 -28.03 29.38
CA ASP A 276 -13.37 -28.54 29.09
C ASP A 276 -14.16 -27.46 28.34
N ASP A 277 -14.25 -26.27 28.93
CA ASP A 277 -14.88 -25.13 28.30
C ASP A 277 -14.29 -23.78 28.73
N TYR A 278 -14.37 -22.84 27.79
CA TYR A 278 -14.16 -21.42 28.02
C TYR A 278 -15.45 -20.69 27.67
N VAL A 279 -15.96 -19.90 28.61
CA VAL A 279 -17.19 -19.13 28.46
C VAL A 279 -16.88 -17.67 28.68
N CYS A 280 -17.37 -16.80 27.81
CA CYS A 280 -17.13 -15.37 27.90
C CYS A 280 -18.39 -14.59 27.56
N ASP A 281 -18.73 -13.63 28.42
CA ASP A 281 -19.84 -12.70 28.27
C ASP A 281 -19.38 -11.26 28.53
N ALA A 282 -20.32 -10.31 28.52
CA ALA A 282 -19.99 -8.90 28.68
C ALA A 282 -19.54 -8.50 30.10
N ALA A 283 -19.65 -9.38 31.10
CA ALA A 283 -19.29 -9.10 32.49
C ALA A 283 -18.05 -9.90 32.95
N GLN A 284 -17.83 -11.10 32.42
CA GLN A 284 -16.73 -11.96 32.82
C GLN A 284 -16.36 -12.99 31.74
N PHE A 285 -15.19 -13.60 31.93
CA PHE A 285 -14.83 -14.85 31.28
C PHE A 285 -14.50 -15.91 32.34
N SER A 286 -14.73 -17.17 31.99
CA SER A 286 -14.45 -18.32 32.84
C SER A 286 -13.83 -19.46 32.04
N TYR A 287 -12.90 -20.15 32.67
CA TYR A 287 -12.30 -21.39 32.21
C TYR A 287 -12.69 -22.52 33.14
N THR A 288 -13.01 -23.68 32.59
CA THR A 288 -13.14 -24.94 33.34
C THR A 288 -12.17 -25.96 32.78
N TRP A 289 -11.32 -26.51 33.62
CA TRP A 289 -10.41 -27.59 33.23
C TRP A 289 -10.73 -28.88 33.98
N SER A 290 -10.49 -30.00 33.30
CA SER A 290 -10.48 -31.34 33.88
C SER A 290 -9.05 -31.86 34.01
N ARG A 291 -8.82 -32.63 35.07
CA ARG A 291 -7.53 -33.24 35.35
C ARG A 291 -7.27 -34.42 34.41
N GLN A 292 -6.17 -34.39 33.68
CA GLN A 292 -5.74 -35.46 32.76
C GLN A 292 -4.46 -36.15 33.28
N GLY A 293 -4.49 -36.63 34.52
CA GLY A 293 -3.34 -37.28 35.16
C GLY A 293 -2.25 -36.34 35.72
N SER A 294 -2.45 -35.01 35.64
CA SER A 294 -1.58 -34.02 36.29
C SER A 294 -1.84 -33.91 37.81
N THR A 295 -1.33 -32.90 38.50
CA THR A 295 -1.59 -32.65 39.92
C THR A 295 -2.18 -31.27 40.14
N ILE A 296 -2.84 -31.10 41.29
CA ILE A 296 -3.34 -29.79 41.76
C ILE A 296 -2.20 -28.78 41.87
N ALA A 297 -1.02 -29.22 42.33
CA ALA A 297 0.15 -28.34 42.48
C ALA A 297 0.56 -27.72 41.13
N TYR A 298 0.57 -28.49 40.04
CA TYR A 298 0.84 -27.95 38.71
C TYR A 298 -0.25 -27.00 38.21
N MET A 299 -1.52 -27.27 38.53
CA MET A 299 -2.64 -26.36 38.20
C MET A 299 -2.46 -25.00 38.87
N LEU A 300 -2.24 -25.00 40.19
CA LEU A 300 -2.09 -23.77 40.97
C LEU A 300 -0.77 -23.04 40.69
N ALA A 301 0.28 -23.75 40.25
CA ALA A 301 1.48 -23.11 39.73
C ALA A 301 1.23 -22.37 38.41
N SER A 302 0.35 -22.89 37.55
CA SER A 302 -0.01 -22.28 36.27
C SER A 302 -1.08 -21.18 36.41
N VAL A 303 -2.08 -21.39 37.26
CA VAL A 303 -3.20 -20.47 37.50
C VAL A 303 -3.48 -20.42 39.01
N PRO A 304 -2.76 -19.57 39.76
CA PRO A 304 -2.88 -19.52 41.22
C PRO A 304 -4.27 -19.14 41.74
N ALA A 305 -5.05 -18.42 40.94
CA ALA A 305 -6.41 -17.99 41.27
C ALA A 305 -7.49 -19.00 40.90
N ALA A 306 -7.13 -20.20 40.43
CA ALA A 306 -8.10 -21.24 40.11
C ALA A 306 -8.72 -21.84 41.38
N VAL A 307 -10.03 -22.02 41.36
CA VAL A 307 -10.81 -22.66 42.43
C VAL A 307 -11.01 -24.13 42.04
N LEU A 308 -10.64 -25.04 42.94
CA LEU A 308 -10.78 -26.47 42.73
C LEU A 308 -12.12 -26.96 43.28
N ASP A 309 -12.68 -27.97 42.64
CA ASP A 309 -13.82 -28.68 43.20
C ASP A 309 -13.38 -29.61 44.35
N LEU A 310 -14.35 -30.13 45.12
CA LEU A 310 -14.06 -30.99 46.27
C LEU A 310 -13.42 -32.33 45.87
N SER A 311 -13.61 -32.78 44.63
CA SER A 311 -13.00 -34.00 44.13
C SER A 311 -11.53 -33.81 43.74
N GLY A 312 -11.10 -32.56 43.48
CA GLY A 312 -9.77 -32.26 42.97
C GLY A 312 -9.57 -32.63 41.51
N GLU A 313 -10.65 -32.93 40.79
CA GLU A 313 -10.63 -33.34 39.37
C GLU A 313 -11.06 -32.21 38.43
N LYS A 314 -11.63 -31.12 38.97
CA LYS A 314 -12.00 -29.92 38.21
C LYS A 314 -11.43 -28.65 38.81
N ALA A 315 -11.06 -27.71 37.94
CA ALA A 315 -10.61 -26.39 38.32
C ALA A 315 -11.34 -25.32 37.49
N VAL A 316 -11.77 -24.25 38.14
CA VAL A 316 -12.45 -23.11 37.52
C VAL A 316 -11.68 -21.83 37.80
N TYR A 317 -11.47 -21.02 36.76
CA TYR A 317 -10.94 -19.68 36.90
C TYR A 317 -11.84 -18.68 36.19
N SER A 318 -12.24 -17.62 36.89
CA SER A 318 -13.07 -16.56 36.33
C SER A 318 -12.50 -15.19 36.63
N ALA A 319 -12.65 -14.26 35.71
CA ALA A 319 -12.27 -12.86 35.91
C ALA A 319 -13.19 -11.92 35.13
N ALA A 320 -13.28 -10.68 35.61
CA ALA A 320 -14.15 -9.67 35.04
C ALA A 320 -13.72 -9.25 33.62
N LEU A 321 -14.71 -8.93 32.81
CA LEU A 321 -14.59 -8.35 31.48
C LEU A 321 -15.47 -7.10 31.40
N ALA A 322 -14.97 -6.05 30.75
CA ALA A 322 -15.71 -4.81 30.56
C ALA A 322 -15.51 -4.32 29.12
N PRO A 323 -16.22 -4.90 28.14
CA PRO A 323 -16.16 -4.43 26.76
C PRO A 323 -16.82 -3.05 26.64
N PRO A 324 -16.44 -2.24 25.64
CA PRO A 324 -16.98 -0.90 25.47
C PRO A 324 -18.49 -0.93 25.19
N ALA A 325 -19.23 -0.06 25.87
CA ALA A 325 -20.66 0.11 25.69
C ALA A 325 -21.01 0.57 24.27
N GLY A 326 -22.04 -0.03 23.67
CA GLY A 326 -22.55 0.35 22.35
C GLY A 326 -23.57 1.50 22.42
N PRO A 327 -23.78 2.21 21.29
CA PRO A 327 -24.79 3.26 21.19
C PRO A 327 -26.21 2.70 21.25
N ASP A 328 -27.18 3.59 21.50
CA ASP A 328 -28.60 3.28 21.31
C ASP A 328 -28.95 3.43 19.82
N GLU A 329 -29.07 2.30 19.12
CA GLU A 329 -29.26 2.24 17.67
C GLU A 329 -30.74 2.16 17.32
N ALA A 330 -31.15 2.81 16.23
CA ALA A 330 -32.47 2.61 15.67
C ALA A 330 -32.60 1.19 15.10
N LEU A 331 -33.64 0.46 15.50
CA LEU A 331 -33.89 -0.90 15.04
C LEU A 331 -34.34 -0.93 13.57
N LEU A 332 -33.92 -1.99 12.88
CA LEU A 332 -34.41 -2.36 11.56
C LEU A 332 -35.77 -3.07 11.66
N GLU A 333 -36.53 -3.03 10.57
CA GLU A 333 -37.70 -3.90 10.39
C GLU A 333 -37.29 -5.37 10.44
N GLN A 334 -38.11 -6.22 11.08
CA GLN A 334 -37.80 -7.65 11.24
C GLN A 334 -37.35 -8.34 9.95
N ARG A 335 -38.04 -8.08 8.83
CA ARG A 335 -37.70 -8.66 7.52
C ARG A 335 -36.34 -8.18 7.01
N ALA A 336 -36.07 -6.88 7.15
CA ALA A 336 -34.82 -6.25 6.71
C ALA A 336 -33.61 -6.69 7.56
N LEU A 337 -33.84 -7.08 8.82
CA LEU A 337 -32.81 -7.66 9.67
C LEU A 337 -32.57 -9.14 9.35
N LEU A 338 -33.63 -9.97 9.36
CA LEU A 338 -33.51 -11.42 9.35
C LEU A 338 -33.18 -11.99 7.97
N GLU A 339 -33.82 -11.53 6.88
CA GLU A 339 -33.62 -12.14 5.55
C GLU A 339 -32.17 -12.02 5.06
N PRO A 340 -31.52 -10.83 5.08
CA PRO A 340 -30.15 -10.70 4.60
C PRO A 340 -29.15 -11.41 5.51
N LEU A 341 -29.38 -11.39 6.83
CA LEU A 341 -28.52 -12.07 7.80
C LEU A 341 -28.55 -13.58 7.60
N LEU A 342 -29.75 -14.18 7.55
CA LEU A 342 -29.92 -15.62 7.36
C LEU A 342 -29.36 -16.08 6.02
N SER A 343 -29.59 -15.32 4.94
CA SER A 343 -29.04 -15.65 3.62
C SER A 343 -27.51 -15.67 3.62
N ARG A 344 -26.85 -14.69 4.28
CA ARG A 344 -25.39 -14.64 4.41
C ARG A 344 -24.83 -15.79 5.25
N LEU A 345 -25.49 -16.12 6.37
CA LEU A 345 -25.10 -17.24 7.21
C LEU A 345 -25.22 -18.57 6.46
N GLN A 346 -26.33 -18.78 5.75
CA GLN A 346 -26.55 -19.98 4.93
C GLN A 346 -25.51 -20.16 3.83
N LEU A 347 -25.09 -19.07 3.18
CA LEU A 347 -24.02 -19.10 2.16
C LEU A 347 -22.68 -19.59 2.75
N LEU A 348 -22.44 -19.35 4.03
CA LEU A 348 -21.26 -19.79 4.76
C LEU A 348 -21.45 -21.16 5.44
N GLY A 349 -22.57 -21.86 5.19
CA GLY A 349 -22.88 -23.14 5.84
C GLY A 349 -23.25 -23.00 7.32
N LEU A 350 -23.56 -21.79 7.78
CA LEU A 350 -23.93 -21.50 9.16
C LEU A 350 -25.46 -21.55 9.32
N ALA A 351 -25.94 -22.42 10.21
CA ALA A 351 -27.36 -22.60 10.50
C ALA A 351 -27.69 -22.14 11.93
N PRO A 352 -28.10 -20.87 12.14
CA PRO A 352 -28.48 -20.40 13.46
C PRO A 352 -29.83 -21.00 13.90
N LYS A 353 -29.93 -21.39 15.17
CA LYS A 353 -31.22 -21.69 15.81
C LYS A 353 -31.81 -20.37 16.32
N LEU A 354 -33.00 -20.01 15.85
CA LEU A 354 -33.70 -18.80 16.24
C LEU A 354 -34.94 -19.11 17.08
N SER A 355 -35.21 -18.30 18.09
CA SER A 355 -36.42 -18.42 18.91
C SER A 355 -36.94 -17.04 19.28
N ARG A 356 -38.25 -16.81 19.10
CA ARG A 356 -38.88 -15.53 19.47
C ARG A 356 -39.05 -15.47 20.99
N VAL A 357 -38.63 -14.37 21.59
CA VAL A 357 -38.83 -14.11 23.02
C VAL A 357 -40.23 -13.48 23.20
N PRO A 358 -41.07 -14.02 24.09
CA PRO A 358 -42.33 -13.37 24.45
C PRO A 358 -42.08 -11.96 24.98
N PRO A 359 -42.92 -10.96 24.64
CA PRO A 359 -42.79 -9.63 25.23
C PRO A 359 -42.92 -9.73 26.76
N PRO A 360 -42.18 -8.90 27.53
CA PRO A 360 -42.30 -8.90 28.97
C PRO A 360 -43.75 -8.60 29.38
N PRO A 361 -44.25 -9.17 30.50
CA PRO A 361 -45.56 -8.82 31.00
C PRO A 361 -45.62 -7.30 31.26
N PRO A 362 -46.77 -6.65 31.00
CA PRO A 362 -46.90 -5.22 31.21
C PRO A 362 -46.52 -4.88 32.66
N ALA A 363 -45.74 -3.81 32.82
CA ALA A 363 -45.38 -3.32 34.15
C ALA A 363 -46.65 -3.04 34.97
N PRO A 364 -46.63 -3.26 36.30
CA PRO A 364 -47.79 -2.94 37.14
C PRO A 364 -48.17 -1.47 36.92
N PRO A 365 -49.49 -1.17 36.81
CA PRO A 365 -49.93 0.16 36.48
C PRO A 365 -49.44 1.15 37.54
N VAL A 366 -48.71 2.17 37.08
CA VAL A 366 -48.46 3.37 37.87
C VAL A 366 -49.61 4.32 37.52
N ASP A 367 -50.36 4.77 38.52
CA ASP A 367 -51.54 5.65 38.33
C ASP A 367 -52.66 5.10 37.42
N GLY A 368 -52.87 3.77 37.44
CA GLY A 368 -53.98 3.15 36.69
C GLY A 368 -53.79 3.06 35.17
N GLN A 369 -52.64 3.48 34.65
CA GLN A 369 -52.28 3.34 33.23
C GLN A 369 -51.24 2.23 33.06
N ALA A 370 -51.58 1.23 32.24
CA ALA A 370 -50.63 0.20 31.83
C ALA A 370 -49.56 0.83 30.92
N ALA A 371 -48.30 0.49 31.15
CA ALA A 371 -47.20 0.92 30.28
C ALA A 371 -47.46 0.41 28.84
N PRO A 372 -47.23 1.24 27.80
CA PRO A 372 -47.40 0.79 26.42
C PRO A 372 -46.46 -0.40 26.16
N PRO A 373 -46.92 -1.40 25.39
CA PRO A 373 -46.06 -2.52 25.04
C PRO A 373 -44.83 -2.02 24.26
N PRO A 374 -43.68 -2.71 24.39
CA PRO A 374 -42.49 -2.35 23.65
C PRO A 374 -42.75 -2.38 22.13
N ASP A 375 -42.18 -1.43 21.40
CA ASP A 375 -42.26 -1.32 19.94
C ASP A 375 -41.22 -2.21 19.23
N TRP A 376 -40.60 -3.14 19.96
CA TRP A 376 -39.64 -4.10 19.44
C TRP A 376 -40.03 -5.55 19.76
N LYS A 377 -39.56 -6.45 18.91
CA LYS A 377 -39.57 -7.91 19.08
C LYS A 377 -38.14 -8.36 19.32
N ALA A 378 -37.98 -9.32 20.23
CA ALA A 378 -36.69 -9.95 20.53
C ALA A 378 -36.64 -11.38 20.01
N PHE A 379 -35.50 -11.78 19.46
CA PHE A 379 -35.21 -13.12 18.99
C PHE A 379 -33.88 -13.58 19.57
N THR A 380 -33.87 -14.67 20.33
CA THR A 380 -32.62 -15.31 20.74
C THR A 380 -32.08 -16.15 19.60
N PHE A 381 -30.75 -16.23 19.53
CA PHE A 381 -30.06 -17.07 18.58
C PHE A 381 -28.95 -17.88 19.24
N THR A 382 -28.75 -19.10 18.73
CA THR A 382 -27.57 -19.92 19.00
C THR A 382 -26.96 -20.33 17.68
N LEU A 383 -25.66 -20.13 17.53
CA LEU A 383 -24.94 -20.37 16.30
C LEU A 383 -23.61 -21.09 16.57
N ALA A 384 -23.38 -22.24 15.94
CA ALA A 384 -22.06 -22.85 15.89
C ALA A 384 -21.23 -22.19 14.79
N ALA A 385 -20.00 -21.78 15.08
CA ALA A 385 -19.15 -21.07 14.13
C ALA A 385 -18.57 -21.99 13.02
N ALA A 386 -18.75 -23.30 13.12
CA ALA A 386 -18.38 -24.30 12.09
C ALA A 386 -16.93 -24.16 11.55
N GLY A 387 -15.98 -23.81 12.42
CA GLY A 387 -14.57 -23.63 12.06
C GLY A 387 -14.17 -22.21 11.65
N LEU A 388 -15.14 -21.28 11.54
CA LEU A 388 -14.85 -19.87 11.29
C LEU A 388 -14.35 -19.15 12.56
N PRO A 389 -13.42 -18.18 12.44
CA PRO A 389 -13.00 -17.36 13.56
C PRO A 389 -14.17 -16.57 14.18
N PRO A 390 -14.31 -16.49 15.52
CA PRO A 390 -15.41 -15.77 16.17
C PRO A 390 -15.53 -14.31 15.77
N LEU A 391 -14.41 -13.67 15.45
CA LEU A 391 -14.39 -12.27 15.02
C LEU A 391 -15.04 -12.07 13.65
N GLU A 392 -14.92 -13.03 12.74
CA GLU A 392 -15.57 -13.00 11.43
C GLU A 392 -17.08 -13.19 11.58
N VAL A 393 -17.50 -14.16 12.39
CA VAL A 393 -18.92 -14.40 12.66
C VAL A 393 -19.55 -13.18 13.37
N ALA A 394 -18.84 -12.57 14.32
CA ALA A 394 -19.29 -11.35 15.00
C ALA A 394 -19.40 -10.14 14.05
N ALA A 395 -18.57 -10.06 13.01
CA ALA A 395 -18.67 -9.03 11.99
C ALA A 395 -19.95 -9.20 11.14
N LEU A 396 -20.34 -10.45 10.83
CA LEU A 396 -21.62 -10.73 10.15
C LEU A 396 -22.82 -10.35 11.02
N LEU A 397 -22.70 -10.53 12.33
CA LEU A 397 -23.73 -10.20 13.33
C LEU A 397 -23.76 -8.70 13.69
N SER A 398 -22.86 -7.87 13.17
CA SER A 398 -22.79 -6.43 13.46
C SER A 398 -23.86 -5.64 12.70
N LEU A 399 -25.12 -5.87 13.08
CA LEU A 399 -26.31 -5.18 12.59
C LEU A 399 -27.00 -4.44 13.77
N PRO A 400 -27.75 -3.34 13.50
CA PRO A 400 -28.47 -2.62 14.54
C PRO A 400 -29.38 -3.53 15.35
N GLY A 401 -29.32 -3.41 16.68
CA GLY A 401 -30.13 -4.22 17.59
C GLY A 401 -29.64 -5.66 17.80
N VAL A 402 -28.52 -6.09 17.21
CA VAL A 402 -27.94 -7.42 17.47
C VAL A 402 -26.92 -7.33 18.59
N ARG A 403 -27.02 -8.22 19.57
CA ARG A 403 -26.10 -8.33 20.71
C ARG A 403 -25.70 -9.78 20.90
N ILE A 404 -24.42 -10.02 21.16
CA ILE A 404 -23.93 -11.32 21.62
C ILE A 404 -24.06 -11.34 23.15
N ASP A 405 -24.68 -12.37 23.68
CA ASP A 405 -24.81 -12.60 25.12
C ASP A 405 -23.60 -13.40 25.63
N LYS A 406 -23.16 -14.42 24.88
CA LYS A 406 -22.11 -15.33 25.30
C LYS A 406 -21.35 -15.93 24.11
N LEU A 407 -20.04 -16.08 24.26
CA LEU A 407 -19.18 -16.92 23.42
C LEU A 407 -18.73 -18.13 24.25
N ILE A 408 -18.80 -19.32 23.65
CA ILE A 408 -18.42 -20.57 24.28
C ILE A 408 -17.42 -21.27 23.37
N TYR A 409 -16.28 -21.67 23.92
CA TYR A 409 -15.30 -22.52 23.26
C TYR A 409 -15.23 -23.86 23.98
N ARG A 410 -15.48 -24.95 23.25
CA ARG A 410 -15.49 -26.31 23.77
C ARG A 410 -14.99 -27.27 22.69
N ALA A 411 -14.09 -28.18 23.08
CA ALA A 411 -13.55 -29.22 22.19
C ALA A 411 -13.06 -28.69 20.82
N GLY A 412 -12.38 -27.54 20.80
CA GLY A 412 -11.84 -26.96 19.56
C GLY A 412 -12.83 -26.13 18.75
N ALA A 413 -14.10 -26.05 19.15
CA ALA A 413 -15.16 -25.37 18.41
C ALA A 413 -15.75 -24.19 19.19
N TRP A 414 -16.15 -23.15 18.44
CA TRP A 414 -16.85 -21.98 18.97
C TRP A 414 -18.35 -22.06 18.74
N SER A 415 -19.12 -21.67 19.74
CA SER A 415 -20.55 -21.36 19.64
C SER A 415 -20.85 -19.98 20.21
N ILE A 416 -21.80 -19.30 19.60
CA ILE A 416 -22.20 -17.93 19.92
C ILE A 416 -23.68 -17.92 20.25
N GLU A 417 -24.03 -17.32 21.38
CA GLU A 417 -25.39 -17.09 21.83
C GLU A 417 -25.64 -15.59 21.91
N GLY A 418 -26.85 -15.16 21.54
CA GLY A 418 -27.19 -13.75 21.61
C GLY A 418 -28.67 -13.47 21.38
N VAL A 419 -28.95 -12.17 21.25
CA VAL A 419 -30.29 -11.63 21.04
C VAL A 419 -30.29 -10.60 19.91
N MET A 420 -31.36 -10.59 19.14
CA MET A 420 -31.62 -9.62 18.09
C MET A 420 -32.92 -8.90 18.39
N TYR A 421 -32.88 -7.57 18.32
CA TYR A 421 -34.05 -6.71 18.45
C TYR A 421 -34.43 -6.16 17.07
N ALA A 422 -35.72 -6.21 16.73
CA ALA A 422 -36.27 -5.66 15.50
C ALA A 422 -37.65 -5.05 15.73
N LYS A 423 -38.14 -4.22 14.82
CA LYS A 423 -39.53 -3.71 14.84
C LYS A 423 -40.55 -4.80 14.47
#